data_AF-A0A524HPC3-F1
#
_entry.id   AF-A0A524HPC3-F1
#
_cell.length_a   1.000
_cell.length_b   1.000
_cell.length_c   1.000
_cell.angle_alpha   90.00
_cell.angle_beta   90.00
_cell.angle_gamma   90.00
#
_symmetry.space_group_name_H-M   'P 1'
#
loop_
_entity.id
_entity.type
_entity.pdbx_description
1 polymer ?
#
loop_
_entity_poly.entity_id
_entity_poly.type
_entity_poly.pdbx_seq_one_letter_code
_entity_poly.pdbx_strand_id
1 'polypeptide(L)'
;MNELIPCLSTWRVTRTGSREIIEGIVRPGHRGPSPELARLLEGWPHTYYWGGPDHSELVLVRPTGPHPREPWLLLGTLFLLTVVCTLGAGATLAGTYLAPFRGGWLGLISGGVTFLPDFLARPLTLVLSGWTFALPLLGILLVHELGHYIAARRYGIDASPPFFLPIPPTLSPLGSLGAFLKLRSPVVDRRQLLDV
;
A
#
# COMPACT_ATOMS: atom_id res chain seq x y z
N MET A 1 5.67 29.62 -4.89
CA MET A 1 5.28 29.54 -6.32
C MET A 1 5.70 30.79 -7.07
N ASN A 2 5.26 31.99 -6.66
CA ASN A 2 5.55 33.24 -7.38
C ASN A 2 7.05 33.47 -7.62
N GLU A 3 7.91 33.03 -6.71
CA GLU A 3 9.37 33.14 -6.82
C GLU A 3 10.01 32.15 -7.80
N LEU A 4 9.33 31.03 -8.12
CA LEU A 4 9.83 30.00 -9.04
C LEU A 4 9.45 30.28 -10.50
N ILE A 5 8.40 31.08 -10.73
CA ILE A 5 7.91 31.44 -12.08
C ILE A 5 9.01 32.04 -12.97
N PRO A 6 9.89 32.95 -12.49
CA PRO A 6 10.97 33.50 -13.31
C PRO A 6 11.97 32.46 -13.83
N CYS A 7 12.17 31.37 -13.09
CA CYS A 7 13.09 30.29 -13.46
C CYS A 7 12.50 29.29 -14.47
N LEU A 8 11.18 29.34 -14.70
CA LEU A 8 10.44 28.42 -15.57
C LEU A 8 10.07 29.10 -16.90
N SER A 9 10.16 28.37 -18.00
CA SER A 9 9.74 28.83 -19.33
C SER A 9 8.25 28.56 -19.58
N THR A 10 7.79 27.38 -19.16
CA THR A 10 6.38 26.98 -19.16
C THR A 10 6.12 26.14 -17.91
N TRP A 11 4.90 26.19 -17.39
CA TRP A 11 4.49 25.38 -16.26
C TRP A 11 3.03 24.96 -16.39
N ARG A 12 2.73 23.79 -15.84
CA ARG A 12 1.39 23.23 -15.73
C ARG A 12 1.14 22.83 -14.28
N VAL A 13 -0.05 23.15 -13.79
CA VAL A 13 -0.50 22.71 -12.47
C VAL A 13 -1.58 21.66 -12.67
N THR A 14 -1.33 20.45 -12.17
CA THR A 14 -2.30 19.35 -12.14
C THR A 14 -2.66 19.06 -10.70
N ARG A 15 -3.95 19.09 -10.38
CA ARG A 15 -4.45 18.63 -9.08
C ARG A 15 -4.90 17.18 -9.19
N THR A 16 -4.32 16.30 -8.40
CA THR A 16 -4.68 14.88 -8.37
C THR A 16 -4.90 14.42 -6.93
N GLY A 17 -6.16 14.17 -6.59
CA GLY A 17 -6.56 13.78 -5.24
C GLY A 17 -6.16 14.84 -4.21
N SER A 18 -5.36 14.43 -3.23
CA SER A 18 -4.87 15.26 -2.11
C SER A 18 -3.57 16.03 -2.44
N ARG A 19 -3.10 16.02 -3.69
CA ARG A 19 -1.86 16.68 -4.12
C ARG A 19 -2.05 17.61 -5.31
N GLU A 20 -1.22 18.64 -5.37
CA GLU A 20 -1.01 19.54 -6.49
C GLU A 20 0.41 19.30 -7.00
N ILE A 21 0.50 18.93 -8.27
CA ILE A 21 1.74 18.63 -8.99
C ILE A 21 1.96 19.79 -9.95
N ILE A 22 3.11 20.43 -9.84
CA ILE A 22 3.51 21.54 -10.70
C ILE A 22 4.67 21.05 -11.55
N GLU A 23 4.41 20.88 -12.83
CA GLU A 23 5.41 20.46 -13.82
C GLU A 23 5.87 21.71 -14.56
N GLY A 24 7.16 22.01 -14.54
CA GLY A 24 7.72 23.19 -15.18
C GLY A 24 8.95 22.84 -16.02
N ILE A 25 9.08 23.46 -17.19
CA ILE A 25 10.32 23.40 -17.96
C ILE A 25 11.23 24.51 -17.45
N VAL A 26 12.44 24.14 -17.04
CA VAL A 26 13.45 25.07 -16.54
C VAL A 26 14.08 25.83 -17.68
N ARG A 27 14.20 27.15 -17.53
CA ARG A 27 14.84 28.02 -18.51
C ARG A 27 16.29 27.59 -18.73
N PRO A 28 16.84 27.69 -19.95
CA PRO A 28 18.22 27.29 -20.24
C PRO A 28 19.28 27.86 -19.28
N GLY A 29 19.13 29.13 -18.87
CA GLY A 29 20.06 29.78 -17.92
C GLY A 29 19.97 29.32 -16.46
N HIS A 30 18.95 28.51 -16.11
CA HIS A 30 18.77 27.94 -14.77
C HIS A 30 18.93 26.41 -14.74
N ARG A 31 19.26 25.76 -15.87
CA ARG A 31 19.56 24.32 -15.93
C ARG A 31 20.83 23.99 -15.16
N GLY A 32 20.97 22.75 -14.67
CA GLY A 32 22.12 22.35 -13.85
C GLY A 32 22.16 23.06 -12.49
N PRO A 33 21.01 23.06 -11.79
CA PRO A 33 20.41 24.19 -11.05
C PRO A 33 21.32 25.39 -10.78
N SER A 34 20.95 26.56 -11.33
CA SER A 34 21.65 27.80 -10.99
C SER A 34 21.57 28.11 -9.48
N PRO A 35 22.52 28.87 -8.90
CA PRO A 35 22.52 29.18 -7.46
C PRO A 35 21.26 29.88 -6.95
N GLU A 36 20.52 30.55 -7.84
CA GLU A 36 19.22 31.14 -7.53
C GLU A 36 18.13 30.06 -7.41
N LEU A 37 18.02 29.18 -8.41
CA LEU A 37 17.04 28.10 -8.39
C LEU A 37 17.33 27.09 -7.25
N ALA A 38 18.60 26.82 -6.97
CA ALA A 38 19.01 25.97 -5.85
C ALA A 38 18.52 26.53 -4.50
N ARG A 39 18.70 27.83 -4.24
CA ARG A 39 18.21 28.48 -3.01
C ARG A 39 16.68 28.44 -2.89
N LEU A 40 15.97 28.62 -3.99
CA LEU A 40 14.51 28.53 -4.00
C LEU A 40 14.02 27.11 -3.72
N LEU A 41 14.73 26.09 -4.20
CA LEU A 41 14.43 24.68 -3.94
C LEU A 41 14.80 24.27 -2.51
N GLU A 42 15.88 24.79 -1.94
CA GLU A 42 16.21 24.60 -0.52
C GLU A 42 15.12 25.15 0.41
N GLY A 43 14.47 26.26 0.02
CA GLY A 43 13.33 26.82 0.73
C GLY A 43 12.01 26.10 0.49
N TRP A 44 11.95 25.10 -0.40
CA TRP A 44 10.73 24.39 -0.73
C TRP A 44 10.44 23.30 0.32
N PRO A 45 9.31 23.39 1.07
CA PRO A 45 9.05 22.51 2.22
C PRO A 45 8.60 21.09 1.84
N HIS A 46 8.47 20.80 0.55
CA HIS A 46 7.88 19.55 0.06
C HIS A 46 8.80 18.86 -0.94
N THR A 47 8.37 17.71 -1.46
CA THR A 47 9.21 16.94 -2.39
C THR A 47 9.22 17.59 -3.77
N TYR A 48 10.37 17.53 -4.43
CA TYR A 48 10.55 17.94 -5.81
C TYR A 48 11.42 16.92 -6.55
N TYR A 49 11.24 16.86 -7.86
CA TYR A 49 11.92 15.91 -8.73
C TYR A 49 12.43 16.62 -9.97
N TRP A 50 13.57 16.15 -10.47
CA TRP A 50 14.11 16.59 -11.74
C TRP A 50 13.75 15.58 -12.83
N GLY A 51 13.19 16.08 -13.91
CA GLY A 51 12.91 15.34 -15.12
C GLY A 51 13.81 15.78 -16.28
N GLY A 52 13.84 14.95 -17.32
CA GLY A 52 14.56 15.21 -18.56
C GLY A 52 16.09 15.23 -18.45
N PRO A 53 16.79 15.26 -19.59
CA PRO A 53 18.23 15.48 -19.63
C PRO A 53 18.60 16.88 -19.10
N ASP A 54 19.75 17.01 -18.45
CA ASP A 54 20.30 18.27 -17.91
C ASP A 54 19.36 19.04 -16.95
N HIS A 55 18.51 18.33 -16.21
CA HIS A 55 17.56 18.95 -15.27
C HIS A 55 16.64 19.97 -15.95
N SER A 56 16.24 19.67 -17.20
CA SER A 56 15.41 20.57 -18.01
C SER A 56 13.96 20.66 -17.54
N GLU A 57 13.48 19.70 -16.76
CA GLU A 57 12.13 19.64 -16.22
C GLU A 57 12.19 19.57 -14.70
N LEU A 58 11.32 20.32 -14.04
CA LEU A 58 11.19 20.38 -12.59
C LEU A 58 9.75 20.05 -12.22
N VAL A 59 9.58 19.05 -11.36
CA VAL A 59 8.28 18.66 -10.85
C VAL A 59 8.22 18.91 -9.36
N LEU A 60 7.38 19.85 -8.94
CA LEU A 60 7.17 20.21 -7.54
C LEU A 60 5.87 19.57 -7.07
N VAL A 61 5.89 18.93 -5.92
CA VAL A 61 4.68 18.31 -5.37
C VAL A 61 4.34 18.94 -4.04
N ARG A 62 3.09 19.36 -3.88
CA ARG A 62 2.57 19.88 -2.61
C ARG A 62 1.24 19.23 -2.24
N PRO A 63 0.98 18.98 -0.95
CA PRO A 63 -0.34 18.57 -0.48
C PRO A 63 -1.34 19.73 -0.59
N THR A 64 -2.56 19.45 -1.05
CA THR A 64 -3.62 20.45 -1.27
C THR A 64 -4.85 20.25 -0.37
N GLY A 65 -4.96 19.14 0.35
CA GLY A 65 -6.12 18.88 1.21
C GLY A 65 -5.88 17.85 2.30
N PRO A 66 -6.82 17.73 3.26
CA PRO A 66 -6.75 16.75 4.34
C PRO A 66 -6.80 15.32 3.78
N HIS A 67 -6.02 14.42 4.38
CA HIS A 67 -6.07 13.00 4.05
C HIS A 67 -7.47 12.44 4.37
N PRO A 68 -8.03 11.56 3.52
CA PRO A 68 -9.27 10.85 3.84
C PRO A 68 -9.14 10.11 5.17
N ARG A 69 -10.24 10.05 5.95
CA ARG A 69 -10.26 9.25 7.18
C ARG A 69 -10.06 7.78 6.83
N GLU A 70 -9.10 7.15 7.50
CA GLU A 70 -8.87 5.72 7.34
C GLU A 70 -10.02 4.91 7.97
N PRO A 71 -10.56 3.90 7.27
CA PRO A 71 -11.60 3.05 7.82
C PRO A 71 -10.98 1.99 8.73
N TRP A 72 -10.39 2.41 9.85
CA TRP A 72 -9.65 1.55 10.78
C TRP A 72 -10.44 0.31 11.23
N LEU A 73 -11.76 0.44 11.40
CA LEU A 73 -12.64 -0.70 11.70
C LEU A 73 -12.63 -1.76 10.59
N LEU A 74 -12.70 -1.36 9.32
CA LEU A 74 -12.62 -2.27 8.19
C LEU A 74 -11.26 -2.94 8.12
N LEU A 75 -10.17 -2.16 8.25
CA LEU A 75 -8.81 -2.71 8.22
C LEU A 75 -8.59 -3.71 9.35
N GLY A 76 -8.98 -3.35 10.58
CA GLY A 76 -8.91 -4.24 11.73
C GLY A 76 -9.74 -5.51 11.54
N THR A 77 -10.96 -5.38 11.01
CA THR A 77 -11.83 -6.54 10.72
C THR A 77 -11.21 -7.46 9.68
N LEU A 78 -10.72 -6.92 8.57
CA LEU A 78 -10.08 -7.70 7.51
C LEU A 78 -8.79 -8.39 8.00
N PHE A 79 -7.98 -7.69 8.78
CA PHE A 79 -6.79 -8.27 9.39
C PHE A 79 -7.14 -9.41 10.35
N LEU A 80 -8.11 -9.21 11.25
CA LEU A 80 -8.57 -10.25 12.17
C LEU A 80 -9.13 -11.47 11.42
N LEU A 81 -9.94 -11.25 10.39
CA LEU A 81 -10.44 -12.35 9.55
C LEU A 81 -9.28 -13.09 8.86
N THR A 82 -8.24 -12.38 8.43
CA THR A 82 -7.06 -12.99 7.80
C THR A 82 -6.26 -13.80 8.81
N VAL A 83 -6.13 -13.33 10.06
CA VAL A 83 -5.53 -14.10 11.16
C VAL A 83 -6.29 -15.40 11.38
N VAL A 84 -7.64 -15.35 11.45
CA VAL A 84 -8.44 -16.56 11.66
C VAL A 84 -8.31 -17.53 10.47
N CYS A 85 -8.34 -17.03 9.23
CA CYS A 85 -8.21 -17.87 8.04
C CYS A 85 -6.81 -18.51 7.93
N THR A 86 -5.75 -17.76 8.21
CA THR A 86 -4.36 -18.27 8.18
C THR A 86 -4.08 -19.26 9.31
N LEU A 87 -4.66 -19.05 10.51
CA LEU A 87 -4.64 -20.04 11.59
C LEU A 87 -5.37 -21.33 11.18
N GLY A 88 -6.55 -21.22 10.56
CA GLY A 88 -7.29 -22.37 10.06
C GLY A 88 -6.55 -23.13 8.95
N ALA A 89 -5.89 -22.40 8.05
CA ALA A 89 -5.00 -22.99 7.04
C ALA A 89 -3.83 -23.73 7.68
N GLY A 90 -3.15 -23.10 8.64
CA GLY A 90 -2.06 -23.72 9.40
C GLY A 90 -2.50 -24.97 10.16
N ALA A 91 -3.67 -24.94 10.80
CA ALA A 91 -4.23 -26.10 11.50
C ALA A 91 -4.61 -27.23 10.52
N THR A 92 -5.08 -26.87 9.31
CA THR A 92 -5.34 -27.84 8.24
C THR A 92 -4.04 -28.50 7.76
N LEU A 93 -2.99 -27.71 7.55
CA LEU A 93 -1.66 -28.21 7.17
C LEU A 93 -1.01 -29.07 8.26
N ALA A 94 -1.23 -28.72 9.54
CA ALA A 94 -0.77 -29.50 10.69
C ALA A 94 -1.59 -30.79 10.92
N GLY A 95 -2.70 -30.97 10.20
CA GLY A 95 -3.59 -32.13 10.34
C GLY A 95 -4.45 -32.12 11.63
N THR A 96 -4.48 -31.01 12.36
CA THR A 96 -5.26 -30.85 13.60
C THR A 96 -6.69 -30.38 13.34
N TYR A 97 -6.96 -29.86 12.15
CA TYR A 97 -8.26 -29.38 11.71
C TYR A 97 -8.56 -29.86 10.28
N LEU A 98 -9.81 -30.24 10.02
CA LEU A 98 -10.28 -30.57 8.68
C LEU A 98 -11.31 -29.52 8.29
N ALA A 99 -10.93 -28.64 7.37
CA ALA A 99 -11.84 -27.61 6.90
C ALA A 99 -13.07 -28.25 6.23
N PRO A 100 -14.30 -27.72 6.44
CA PRO A 100 -15.52 -28.33 5.93
C PRO A 100 -15.50 -28.40 4.40
N PHE A 101 -15.42 -29.60 3.83
CA PHE A 101 -15.43 -29.79 2.38
C PHE A 101 -16.35 -30.95 1.99
N ARG A 102 -17.37 -30.66 1.17
CA ARG A 102 -18.38 -31.63 0.74
C ARG A 102 -18.27 -32.06 -0.73
N GLY A 103 -17.16 -31.74 -1.40
CA GLY A 103 -16.94 -32.07 -2.82
C GLY A 103 -17.66 -31.14 -3.80
N GLY A 104 -17.08 -30.97 -4.99
CA GLY A 104 -17.64 -30.13 -6.07
C GLY A 104 -17.64 -28.61 -5.77
N TRP A 105 -18.09 -27.83 -6.75
CA TRP A 105 -18.11 -26.36 -6.67
C TRP A 105 -18.98 -25.82 -5.53
N LEU A 106 -20.15 -26.44 -5.31
CA LEU A 106 -21.03 -26.10 -4.20
C LEU A 106 -20.40 -26.45 -2.84
N GLY A 107 -19.61 -27.53 -2.76
CA GLY A 107 -18.86 -27.91 -1.58
C GLY A 107 -17.75 -26.91 -1.22
N LEU A 108 -17.07 -26.33 -2.22
CA LEU A 108 -16.08 -25.28 -2.01
C LEU A 108 -16.71 -24.01 -1.42
N ILE A 109 -17.81 -23.54 -2.00
CA ILE A 109 -18.49 -22.33 -1.54
C ILE A 109 -19.09 -22.54 -0.15
N SER A 110 -19.83 -23.63 0.05
CA SER A 110 -20.43 -23.94 1.35
C SER A 110 -19.38 -24.14 2.43
N GLY A 111 -18.26 -24.78 2.11
CA GLY A 111 -17.09 -24.90 2.99
C GLY A 111 -16.51 -23.54 3.38
N GLY A 112 -16.35 -22.64 2.41
CA GLY A 112 -15.89 -21.27 2.67
C GLY A 112 -16.81 -20.49 3.59
N VAL A 113 -18.13 -20.59 3.38
CA VAL A 113 -19.15 -19.90 4.21
C VAL A 113 -19.20 -20.46 5.63
N THR A 114 -19.08 -21.78 5.78
CA THR A 114 -19.20 -22.46 7.09
C THR A 114 -17.90 -22.52 7.89
N PHE A 115 -16.76 -22.24 7.26
CA PHE A 115 -15.45 -22.29 7.90
C PHE A 115 -15.37 -21.45 9.18
N LEU A 116 -15.76 -20.17 9.11
CA LEU A 116 -15.58 -19.24 10.22
C LEU A 116 -16.34 -19.66 11.49
N PRO A 117 -17.66 -19.96 11.44
CA PRO A 117 -18.38 -20.43 12.61
C PRO A 117 -17.91 -21.82 13.09
N ASP A 118 -17.55 -22.74 12.19
CA ASP A 118 -17.04 -24.07 12.59
C ASP A 118 -15.70 -23.96 13.33
N PHE A 119 -14.77 -23.18 12.77
CA PHE A 119 -13.42 -23.03 13.31
C PHE A 119 -13.42 -22.28 14.64
N LEU A 120 -14.21 -21.21 14.76
CA LEU A 120 -14.32 -20.45 16.01
C LEU A 120 -15.06 -21.21 17.12
N ALA A 121 -15.86 -22.22 16.79
CA ALA A 121 -16.48 -23.11 17.77
C ALA A 121 -15.50 -24.17 18.33
N ARG A 122 -14.30 -24.31 17.77
CA ARG A 122 -13.27 -25.25 18.24
C ARG A 122 -12.60 -24.74 19.52
N PRO A 123 -12.03 -25.65 20.35
CA PRO A 123 -11.26 -25.23 21.51
C PRO A 123 -10.08 -24.35 21.09
N LEU A 124 -9.73 -23.37 21.93
CA LEU A 124 -8.67 -22.39 21.65
C LEU A 124 -7.33 -23.07 21.32
N THR A 125 -7.03 -24.22 21.94
CA THR A 125 -5.84 -25.02 21.65
C THR A 125 -5.78 -25.49 20.19
N LEU A 126 -6.91 -25.86 19.59
CA LEU A 126 -7.01 -26.23 18.18
C LEU A 126 -6.92 -25.00 17.29
N VAL A 127 -7.64 -23.93 17.63
CA VAL A 127 -7.59 -22.67 16.86
C VAL A 127 -6.16 -22.13 16.76
N LEU A 128 -5.41 -22.20 17.86
CA LEU A 128 -4.02 -21.74 17.91
C LEU A 128 -3.03 -22.74 17.32
N SER A 129 -3.41 -23.99 17.02
CA SER A 129 -2.47 -25.01 16.53
C SER A 129 -1.80 -24.64 15.19
N GLY A 130 -2.41 -23.75 14.39
CA GLY A 130 -1.84 -23.26 13.13
C GLY A 130 -0.84 -22.09 13.27
N TRP A 131 -0.45 -21.70 14.48
CA TRP A 131 0.36 -20.50 14.72
C TRP A 131 1.73 -20.51 14.01
N THR A 132 2.36 -21.69 13.90
CA THR A 132 3.68 -21.86 13.26
C THR A 132 3.65 -21.54 11.77
N PHE A 133 2.49 -21.64 11.14
CA PHE A 133 2.26 -21.23 9.76
C PHE A 133 1.77 -19.78 9.66
N ALA A 134 0.80 -19.40 10.49
CA ALA A 134 0.17 -18.09 10.41
C ALA A 134 1.15 -16.95 10.74
N LEU A 135 1.98 -17.09 11.78
CA LEU A 135 2.90 -16.02 12.19
C LEU A 135 3.93 -15.66 11.11
N PRO A 136 4.68 -16.60 10.51
CA PRO A 136 5.63 -16.26 9.45
C PRO A 136 4.94 -15.67 8.21
N LEU A 137 3.81 -16.24 7.79
CA LEU A 137 3.08 -15.77 6.61
C LEU A 137 2.59 -14.32 6.80
N LEU A 138 1.89 -14.06 7.90
CA LEU A 138 1.40 -12.71 8.22
C LEU A 138 2.57 -11.74 8.45
N GLY A 139 3.66 -12.20 9.06
CA GLY A 139 4.86 -11.39 9.27
C GLY A 139 5.47 -10.92 7.96
N ILE A 140 5.65 -11.82 6.99
CA ILE A 140 6.21 -11.47 5.67
C ILE A 140 5.29 -10.49 4.94
N LEU A 141 3.97 -10.76 4.89
CA LEU A 141 3.01 -9.87 4.24
C LEU A 141 2.96 -8.48 4.88
N LEU A 142 2.96 -8.44 6.22
CA LEU A 142 2.94 -7.19 6.96
C LEU A 142 4.20 -6.37 6.70
N VAL A 143 5.39 -6.99 6.79
CA VAL A 143 6.67 -6.30 6.57
C VAL A 143 6.79 -5.83 5.12
N HIS A 144 6.37 -6.65 4.16
CA HIS A 144 6.39 -6.31 2.73
C HIS A 144 5.56 -5.05 2.45
N GLU A 145 4.27 -5.07 2.80
CA GLU A 145 3.38 -3.94 2.55
C GLU A 145 3.73 -2.71 3.40
N LEU A 146 4.23 -2.92 4.62
CA LEU A 146 4.69 -1.80 5.45
C LEU A 146 5.95 -1.14 4.86
N GLY A 147 6.82 -1.91 4.20
CA GLY A 147 7.94 -1.38 3.42
C GLY A 147 7.46 -0.42 2.33
N HIS A 148 6.49 -0.84 1.51
CA HIS A 148 5.87 0.00 0.50
C HIS A 148 5.16 1.23 1.10
N TYR A 149 4.45 1.07 2.22
CA TYR A 149 3.82 2.19 2.92
C TYR A 149 4.83 3.23 3.42
N ILE A 150 5.96 2.79 3.99
CA ILE A 150 7.04 3.68 4.46
C ILE A 150 7.69 4.38 3.26
N ALA A 151 7.94 3.67 2.16
CA ALA A 151 8.48 4.26 0.93
C ALA A 151 7.55 5.32 0.34
N ALA A 152 6.25 5.03 0.23
CA ALA A 152 5.23 5.97 -0.21
C ALA A 152 5.22 7.23 0.66
N ARG A 153 5.23 7.07 1.99
CA ARG A 153 5.30 8.19 2.95
C ARG A 153 6.57 9.03 2.77
N ARG A 154 7.72 8.40 2.52
CA ARG A 154 8.99 9.10 2.25
C ARG A 154 8.95 9.94 0.97
N TYR A 155 8.27 9.46 -0.07
CA TYR A 155 8.04 10.20 -1.31
C TYR A 155 6.87 11.20 -1.25
N GLY A 156 6.26 11.34 -0.07
CA GLY A 156 5.07 12.17 0.14
C GLY A 156 3.83 11.67 -0.62
N ILE A 157 3.86 10.43 -1.12
CA ILE A 157 2.75 9.79 -1.83
C ILE A 157 1.68 9.42 -0.81
N ASP A 158 0.44 9.85 -1.08
CA ASP A 158 -0.71 9.51 -0.26
C ASP A 158 -1.10 8.04 -0.51
N ALA A 159 -0.96 7.22 0.53
CA ALA A 159 -1.27 5.80 0.50
C ALA A 159 -2.05 5.40 1.76
N SER A 160 -2.97 4.44 1.62
CA SER A 160 -3.67 3.84 2.76
C SER A 160 -2.73 2.97 3.59
N PRO A 161 -3.10 2.59 4.82
CA PRO A 161 -2.48 1.44 5.49
C PRO A 161 -2.81 0.12 4.73
N PRO A 162 -2.12 -0.99 5.06
CA PRO A 162 -2.26 -2.26 4.33
C PRO A 162 -3.64 -2.90 4.52
N PHE A 163 -4.24 -3.35 3.42
CA PHE A 163 -5.45 -4.15 3.39
C PHE A 163 -5.08 -5.62 3.30
N PHE A 164 -5.50 -6.43 4.27
CA PHE A 164 -5.34 -7.88 4.22
C PHE A 164 -6.58 -8.51 3.61
N LEU A 165 -6.40 -9.49 2.72
CA LEU A 165 -7.50 -10.18 2.05
C LEU A 165 -7.65 -11.60 2.62
N PRO A 166 -8.66 -11.85 3.47
CA PRO A 166 -8.91 -13.17 4.02
C PRO A 166 -9.52 -14.09 2.96
N ILE A 167 -9.04 -15.33 2.91
CA ILE A 167 -9.73 -16.40 2.19
C ILE A 167 -9.78 -17.65 3.08
N PRO A 168 -10.95 -18.30 3.23
CA PRO A 168 -11.06 -19.56 3.96
C PRO A 168 -10.11 -20.66 3.42
N PRO A 169 -9.59 -21.54 4.29
CA PRO A 169 -8.67 -22.62 3.89
C PRO A 169 -9.26 -23.62 2.88
N THR A 170 -10.58 -23.69 2.75
CA THR A 170 -11.29 -24.46 1.71
C THR A 170 -11.10 -23.91 0.30
N LEU A 171 -10.77 -22.62 0.17
CA LEU A 171 -10.62 -21.91 -1.10
C LEU A 171 -9.16 -21.52 -1.40
N SER A 172 -8.35 -21.26 -0.38
CA SER A 172 -6.92 -20.99 -0.51
C SER A 172 -6.14 -21.76 0.55
N PRO A 173 -5.12 -22.56 0.18
CA PRO A 173 -4.30 -23.29 1.14
C PRO A 173 -3.51 -22.37 2.09
N LEU A 174 -3.37 -21.08 1.75
CA LEU A 174 -2.65 -20.10 2.56
C LEU A 174 -3.54 -19.39 3.58
N GLY A 175 -4.87 -19.48 3.46
CA GLY A 175 -5.77 -18.70 4.31
C GLY A 175 -5.80 -17.20 4.00
N SER A 176 -5.18 -16.76 2.89
CA SER A 176 -5.10 -15.36 2.47
C SER A 176 -4.86 -15.26 0.95
N LEU A 177 -5.25 -14.13 0.34
CA LEU A 177 -4.78 -13.71 -1.00
C LEU A 177 -3.53 -12.82 -0.94
N GLY A 178 -3.06 -12.50 0.25
CA GLY A 178 -2.03 -11.49 0.48
C GLY A 178 -2.59 -10.22 1.10
N ALA A 179 -1.77 -9.18 1.03
CA ALA A 179 -2.12 -7.84 1.44
C ALA A 179 -1.79 -6.87 0.30
N PHE A 180 -2.37 -5.68 0.31
CA PHE A 180 -2.05 -4.64 -0.65
C PHE A 180 -2.24 -3.23 -0.07
N LEU A 181 -1.51 -2.29 -0.64
CA LEU A 181 -1.62 -0.87 -0.40
C LEU A 181 -2.52 -0.19 -1.45
N LYS A 182 -3.35 0.78 -1.04
CA LYS A 182 -4.08 1.63 -1.98
C LYS A 182 -3.38 2.98 -2.15
N LEU A 183 -2.79 3.21 -3.31
CA LEU A 183 -2.28 4.53 -3.71
C LEU A 183 -3.45 5.47 -4.03
N ARG A 184 -3.43 6.66 -3.42
CA ARG A 184 -4.48 7.71 -3.57
C ARG A 184 -3.99 8.92 -4.35
N SER A 185 -2.68 9.02 -4.54
CA SER A 185 -2.03 10.03 -5.35
C SER A 185 -1.12 9.37 -6.37
N PRO A 186 -0.93 9.98 -7.56
CA PRO A 186 -0.14 9.39 -8.61
C PRO A 186 1.34 9.38 -8.25
N VAL A 187 2.03 8.40 -8.84
CA VAL A 187 3.49 8.30 -8.80
C VAL A 187 4.05 9.18 -9.92
N VAL A 188 5.01 10.04 -9.58
CA VAL A 188 5.47 11.13 -10.45
C VAL A 188 6.83 10.82 -11.07
N ASP A 189 7.65 10.00 -10.42
CA ASP A 189 8.93 9.52 -10.93
C ASP A 189 8.89 7.99 -11.14
N ARG A 190 9.44 7.51 -12.25
CA ARG A 190 9.52 6.07 -12.55
C ARG A 190 10.33 5.30 -11.51
N ARG A 191 11.30 5.93 -10.86
CA ARG A 191 12.09 5.28 -9.79
C ARG A 191 11.22 4.89 -8.58
N GLN A 192 10.18 5.67 -8.30
CA GLN A 192 9.25 5.43 -7.20
C GLN A 192 8.36 4.20 -7.45
N LEU A 193 8.14 3.82 -8.71
CA LEU A 193 7.33 2.65 -9.07
C LEU A 193 7.97 1.33 -8.63
N LEU A 194 9.27 1.32 -8.35
CA LEU A 194 9.98 0.13 -7.88
C LEU A 194 10.00 0.00 -6.36
N ASP A 195 9.86 1.13 -5.66
CA ASP A 195 9.94 1.19 -4.19
C ASP A 195 8.57 1.03 -3.52
N VAL A 196 7.49 1.33 -4.24
CA VAL A 196 6.11 1.42 -3.74
C VAL A 196 5.22 0.34 -4.35
#